data_AF-A0A395GU93-F1
#
_entry.id   AF-A0A395GU93-F1
#
_cell.length_a   1.000
_cell.length_b   1.000
_cell.length_c   1.000
_cell.angle_alpha   90.00
_cell.angle_beta   90.00
_cell.angle_gamma   90.00
#
_symmetry.space_group_name_H-M   'P 1'
#
loop_
_entity.id
_entity.type
_entity.pdbx_description
1 polymer ?
#
loop_
_entity_poly.entity_id
_entity_poly.type
_entity_poly.pdbx_seq_one_letter_code
_entity_poly.pdbx_strand_id
1 'polypeptide(L)'
;MVQGSLKKKSASAGPKRPTALGPKPGPRQIAPKKAKLIKQQKLTKKLTAGLTARTEKNLAEKAGHLELLAGGKKDKKAASNKAKAAK
;
A
#
# COMPACT_ATOMS: atom_id res chain seq x y z
N MET A 1 62.65 6.57 2.56
CA MET A 1 61.30 6.16 3.00
C MET A 1 60.60 7.40 3.53
N VAL A 2 59.73 8.04 2.75
CA VAL A 2 59.05 9.28 3.16
C VAL A 2 57.64 8.92 3.65
N GLN A 3 57.37 9.26 4.91
CA GLN A 3 56.13 8.96 5.63
C GLN A 3 55.02 9.88 5.11
N GLY A 4 54.07 9.30 4.38
CA GLY A 4 52.94 10.01 3.78
C GLY A 4 52.12 10.77 4.81
N SER A 5 51.69 11.98 4.42
CA SER A 5 50.83 12.88 5.18
C SER A 5 49.51 12.19 5.56
N LEU A 6 49.28 12.07 6.87
CA LEU A 6 48.09 11.48 7.45
C LEU A 6 46.84 12.24 6.97
N LYS A 7 45.98 11.52 6.24
CA LYS A 7 44.66 11.96 5.78
C LYS A 7 43.85 12.51 6.96
N LYS A 8 43.49 13.80 6.92
CA LYS A 8 42.57 14.41 7.91
C LYS A 8 41.24 13.68 7.84
N LYS A 9 40.80 13.12 8.98
CA LYS A 9 39.47 12.52 9.13
C LYS A 9 38.42 13.62 8.97
N SER A 10 37.42 13.41 8.13
CA SER A 10 36.27 14.31 8.00
C SER A 10 35.60 14.45 9.37
N ALA A 11 35.27 15.69 9.77
CA ALA A 11 34.57 15.98 11.00
C ALA A 11 33.31 15.09 11.11
N SER A 12 33.20 14.33 12.19
CA SER A 12 31.96 13.65 12.56
C SER A 12 30.89 14.71 12.77
N ALA A 13 29.74 14.55 12.10
CA ALA A 13 28.59 15.43 12.28
C ALA A 13 28.28 15.59 13.78
N GLY A 14 28.23 16.83 14.25
CA GLY A 14 28.01 17.16 15.66
C GLY A 14 26.68 16.61 16.21
N PRO A 15 26.54 16.54 17.53
CA PRO A 15 25.37 15.95 18.18
C PRO A 15 24.10 16.69 17.79
N LYS A 16 23.11 15.97 17.24
CA LYS A 16 21.79 16.52 16.93
C LYS A 16 21.08 16.86 18.25
N ARG A 17 20.52 18.07 18.35
CA ARG A 17 19.74 18.53 19.52
C ARG A 17 18.68 17.47 19.90
N PRO A 18 18.56 17.08 21.18
CA PRO A 18 17.49 16.20 21.62
C PRO A 18 16.14 16.89 21.43
N THR A 19 15.23 16.28 20.68
CA THR A 19 13.84 16.73 20.58
C THR A 19 13.14 16.39 21.89
N ALA A 20 13.29 17.26 22.89
CA ALA A 20 13.08 16.92 24.29
C ALA A 20 11.61 16.75 24.73
N LEU A 21 10.60 17.18 23.97
CA LEU A 21 9.23 17.32 24.49
C LEU A 21 8.10 16.98 23.50
N GLY A 22 8.39 16.29 22.39
CA GLY A 22 7.38 15.98 21.36
C GLY A 22 7.18 14.47 21.14
N PRO A 23 5.97 14.02 20.75
CA PRO A 23 5.75 12.63 20.36
C PRO A 23 6.69 12.24 19.22
N LYS A 24 7.24 11.03 19.30
CA LYS A 24 8.20 10.51 18.32
C LYS A 24 7.55 10.56 16.93
N PRO A 25 8.14 11.26 15.94
CA PRO A 25 7.56 11.35 14.61
C PRO A 25 7.40 9.95 14.03
N GLY A 26 6.22 9.66 13.49
CA GLY A 26 5.90 8.38 12.86
C GLY A 26 6.82 8.06 11.67
N PRO A 27 6.77 6.82 11.16
CA PRO A 27 7.60 6.41 10.04
C PRO A 27 7.39 7.33 8.84
N ARG A 28 8.44 8.05 8.43
CA ARG A 28 8.39 8.96 7.29
C ARG A 28 8.62 8.19 6.01
N GLN A 29 7.67 8.24 5.08
CA GLN A 29 7.88 7.73 3.74
C GLN A 29 8.66 8.75 2.91
N ILE A 30 9.96 8.52 2.77
CA ILE A 30 10.85 9.40 2.01
C ILE A 30 10.87 8.95 0.55
N ALA A 31 10.58 9.86 -0.37
CA ALA A 31 10.66 9.58 -1.80
C ALA A 31 12.10 9.20 -2.21
N PRO A 32 12.28 8.17 -3.06
CA PRO A 32 13.60 7.80 -3.53
C PRO A 32 14.17 8.92 -4.42
N LYS A 33 15.40 9.35 -4.12
CA LYS A 33 16.07 10.42 -4.88
C LYS A 33 16.87 9.88 -6.08
N LYS A 34 17.24 8.59 -6.06
CA LYS A 34 18.04 7.96 -7.12
C LYS A 34 17.15 7.57 -8.30
N ALA A 35 17.56 7.90 -9.52
CA ALA A 35 16.79 7.64 -10.74
C ALA A 35 16.39 6.15 -10.91
N LYS A 36 17.28 5.20 -10.57
CA LYS A 36 16.98 3.75 -10.62
C LYS A 36 15.81 3.36 -9.70
N LEU A 37 15.79 3.90 -8.48
CA LEU A 37 14.76 3.62 -7.49
C LEU A 37 13.42 4.28 -7.86
N ILE A 38 13.44 5.47 -8.46
CA ILE A 38 12.24 6.11 -8.99
C ILE A 38 11.61 5.24 -10.10
N LYS A 39 12.43 4.70 -11.01
CA LYS A 39 11.94 3.78 -12.06
C LYS A 39 11.30 2.53 -11.46
N GLN A 40 11.94 1.91 -10.47
CA GLN A 40 11.41 0.74 -9.78
C GLN A 40 10.09 1.04 -9.05
N GLN A 41 9.98 2.19 -8.38
CA GLN A 41 8.75 2.60 -7.70
C GLN A 41 7.59 2.81 -8.70
N LYS A 42 7.88 3.37 -9.88
CA LYS A 42 6.86 3.52 -10.94
C LYS A 42 6.41 2.16 -11.48
N LEU A 43 7.33 1.22 -11.68
CA LEU A 43 7.01 -0.13 -12.15
C LEU A 43 6.17 -0.89 -11.12
N THR A 44 6.59 -0.90 -9.85
CA THR A 44 5.82 -1.54 -8.77
C THR A 44 4.41 -0.99 -8.68
N LYS A 45 4.23 0.34 -8.70
CA LYS A 45 2.90 0.97 -8.68
C LYS A 45 2.00 0.53 -9.86
N LYS A 46 2.56 0.45 -11.07
CA LYS A 46 1.82 0.00 -12.27
C LYS A 46 1.38 -1.47 -12.14
N LEU A 47 2.29 -2.34 -11.71
CA LEU A 47 2.02 -3.76 -11.57
C LEU A 47 1.00 -4.04 -10.46
N THR A 48 1.13 -3.38 -9.30
CA THR A 48 0.17 -3.53 -8.22
C THR A 48 -1.21 -3.04 -8.63
N ALA A 49 -1.32 -1.90 -9.32
CA ALA A 49 -2.61 -1.40 -9.80
C ALA A 49 -3.28 -2.35 -10.81
N GLY A 50 -2.50 -2.97 -11.71
CA GLY A 50 -3.02 -3.96 -12.64
C GLY A 50 -3.48 -5.25 -11.93
N LEU A 51 -2.73 -5.69 -10.92
CA LEU A 51 -3.11 -6.85 -10.11
C LEU A 51 -4.39 -6.57 -9.31
N THR A 52 -4.52 -5.41 -8.67
CA THR A 52 -5.74 -5.05 -7.91
C THR A 52 -6.95 -5.00 -8.82
N ALA A 53 -6.86 -4.35 -9.99
CA ALA A 53 -7.95 -4.31 -10.96
C ALA A 53 -8.38 -5.71 -11.45
N ARG A 54 -7.42 -6.63 -11.69
CA ARG A 54 -7.74 -8.03 -12.02
C ARG A 54 -8.40 -8.76 -10.87
N THR A 55 -7.94 -8.54 -9.63
CA THR A 55 -8.58 -9.16 -8.45
C THR A 55 -9.99 -8.64 -8.23
N GLU A 56 -10.23 -7.34 -8.44
CA GLU A 56 -11.57 -6.74 -8.35
C GLU A 56 -12.51 -7.32 -9.43
N LYS A 57 -12.03 -7.43 -10.67
CA LYS A 57 -12.77 -8.08 -11.76
C LYS A 57 -13.12 -9.53 -11.43
N ASN A 58 -12.15 -10.32 -10.96
CA ASN A 58 -12.38 -11.72 -10.58
C ASN A 58 -13.37 -11.86 -9.41
N LEU A 59 -13.32 -10.95 -8.43
CA LEU A 59 -14.28 -10.94 -7.32
C LEU A 59 -15.68 -10.55 -7.80
N ALA A 60 -15.79 -9.56 -8.69
CA ALA A 60 -17.05 -9.15 -9.29
C ALA A 60 -17.65 -10.26 -10.17
N GLU A 61 -16.83 -10.96 -10.96
CA GLU A 61 -17.27 -12.11 -11.75
C GLU A 61 -17.73 -13.25 -10.86
N LYS A 62 -17.01 -13.58 -9.77
CA LYS A 62 -17.46 -14.58 -8.79
C LYS A 62 -18.73 -14.15 -8.07
N ALA A 63 -18.86 -12.89 -7.69
CA ALA A 63 -20.04 -12.35 -7.02
C ALA A 63 -21.24 -12.30 -7.97
N GLY A 64 -21.05 -11.87 -9.22
CA GLY A 64 -22.08 -11.86 -10.26
C GLY A 64 -22.48 -13.28 -10.67
N HIS A 65 -21.52 -14.19 -10.78
CA HIS A 65 -21.80 -15.62 -10.95
C HIS A 65 -22.56 -16.20 -9.75
N LEU A 66 -22.23 -15.79 -8.52
CA LEU A 66 -23.00 -16.14 -7.32
C LEU A 66 -24.40 -15.51 -7.29
N GLU A 67 -24.62 -14.35 -7.92
CA GLU A 67 -25.97 -13.80 -8.13
C GLU A 67 -26.77 -14.58 -9.17
N LEU A 68 -26.11 -15.27 -10.10
CA LEU A 68 -26.74 -16.13 -11.10
C LEU A 68 -27.08 -17.53 -10.58
N LEU A 69 -26.50 -17.95 -9.45
CA LEU A 69 -26.88 -19.17 -8.75
C LEU A 69 -28.12 -18.93 -7.88
N ALA A 70 -29.09 -19.83 -7.96
CA ALA A 70 -30.30 -19.77 -7.14
C ALA A 70 -29.94 -19.69 -5.64
N GLY A 71 -30.38 -18.64 -4.96
CA GLY A 71 -30.06 -18.36 -3.55
C GLY A 71 -29.20 -17.11 -3.33
N GLY A 72 -29.00 -16.27 -4.35
CA GLY A 72 -28.27 -15.01 -4.28
C GLY A 72 -28.94 -13.96 -3.38
N LYS A 73 -28.25 -12.82 -3.14
CA LYS A 73 -28.78 -11.73 -2.30
C LYS A 73 -30.12 -11.17 -2.81
N LYS A 74 -30.34 -11.17 -4.13
CA LYS A 74 -31.61 -10.76 -4.76
C LYS A 74 -32.73 -11.76 -4.45
N ASP A 75 -32.47 -13.06 -4.53
CA ASP A 75 -33.44 -14.10 -4.17
C ASP A 75 -33.80 -14.05 -2.68
N LYS A 76 -32.80 -13.85 -1.81
CA LYS A 76 -33.04 -13.66 -0.37
C LYS A 76 -33.84 -12.41 -0.08
N LYS A 77 -33.58 -11.30 -0.78
CA LYS A 77 -34.38 -10.07 -0.67
C LYS A 77 -35.81 -10.28 -1.19
N ALA A 78 -35.98 -10.93 -2.34
CA ALA A 78 -37.28 -11.24 -2.90
C ALA A 78 -38.10 -12.15 -1.97
N ALA A 79 -37.49 -13.20 -1.42
CA ALA A 79 -38.11 -14.07 -0.41
C ALA A 79 -38.48 -13.29 0.86
N SER A 80 -37.61 -12.41 1.35
CA SER A 80 -37.89 -11.58 2.54
C SER A 80 -39.02 -10.57 2.31
N ASN A 81 -39.12 -9.98 1.11
CA ASN A 81 -40.19 -9.06 0.76
C ASN A 81 -41.53 -9.80 0.60
N LYS A 82 -41.50 -11.01 0.01
CA LYS A 82 -42.70 -11.85 -0.13
C LYS A 82 -43.21 -12.34 1.23
N ALA A 83 -42.31 -12.66 2.17
CA ALA A 83 -42.66 -13.01 3.55
C ALA A 83 -43.22 -11.84 4.36
N LYS A 84 -42.80 -10.59 4.08
CA LYS A 84 -43.35 -9.38 4.71
C LYS A 84 -44.71 -8.96 4.15
N ALA A 85 -45.01 -9.29 2.90
CA ALA A 85 -46.31 -9.01 2.27
C ALA A 85 -47.39 -10.03 2.63
N ALA A 86 -47.00 -11.21 3.14
CA ALA A 86 -47.91 -12.29 3.54
C ALA A 86 -48.20 -12.31 5.05
N LYS A 87 -47.78 -11.28 5.79
CA LYS A 87 -48.01 -11.09 7.23
C LYS A 87 -48.78 -9.79 7.44
#